data_AF-A0A538CE29-F1
#
_entry.id   AF-A0A538CE29-F1
#
_cell.length_a   1.000
_cell.length_b   1.000
_cell.length_c   1.000
_cell.angle_alpha   90.00
_cell.angle_beta   90.00
_cell.angle_gamma   90.00
#
_symmetry.space_group_name_H-M   'P 1'
#
loop_
_entity.id
_entity.type
_entity.pdbx_description
1 polymer ?
#
loop_
_entity_poly.entity_id
_entity_poly.type
_entity_poly.pdbx_seq_one_letter_code
_entity_poly.pdbx_strand_id
1 'polypeptide(L)'
;MLGVVGSAGADSTNSSGGANHVVIAQNTTDGAAVVHAGTQVVPTAGDTVTSANIAAAVNAGCVGCHSTAVAVQILIVHGSPSVFSPGNVAGAANGGCESCGAYAFARQHWIQVTGNSELSGAARAQVAQLRQEIADAASSILPSDVTTDPCVTTGDCPTRDEQLDATLGALADQLIQVVTNDLQASGATTSVLADRVEETAPGS
;
A
#
# COMPACT_ATOMS: atom_id res chain seq x y z
N MET A 1 39.32 28.18 30.22
CA MET A 1 38.79 27.23 29.22
C MET A 1 37.41 27.71 28.81
N LEU A 2 37.32 28.41 27.67
CA LEU A 2 36.05 28.79 27.04
C LEU A 2 35.65 27.63 26.12
N GLY A 3 34.53 26.97 26.42
CA GLY A 3 33.96 25.93 25.56
C GLY A 3 33.12 26.56 24.47
N VAL A 4 33.55 26.42 23.21
CA VAL A 4 32.73 26.73 22.03
C VAL A 4 31.69 25.61 21.90
N VAL A 5 30.43 25.95 22.08
CA VAL A 5 29.28 25.13 21.67
C VAL A 5 29.21 25.19 20.14
N GLY A 6 29.58 24.08 19.49
CA GLY A 6 29.33 23.88 18.08
C GLY A 6 27.84 23.65 17.85
N SER A 7 27.20 24.57 17.14
CA SER A 7 25.85 24.40 16.63
C SER A 7 25.81 23.16 15.74
N ALA A 8 25.09 22.13 16.16
CA ALA A 8 24.73 21.03 15.28
C ALA A 8 23.84 21.62 14.17
N GLY A 9 24.42 21.82 12.99
CA GLY A 9 23.63 21.99 11.78
C GLY A 9 22.77 20.75 11.62
N ALA A 10 21.46 20.93 11.56
CA ALA A 10 20.56 19.90 11.08
C ALA A 10 20.99 19.61 9.64
N ASP A 11 21.74 18.52 9.46
CA ASP A 11 21.98 17.94 8.15
C ASP A 11 20.61 17.44 7.70
N SER A 12 19.97 18.24 6.85
CA SER A 12 18.83 17.81 6.06
C SER A 12 19.35 16.74 5.11
N THR A 13 19.51 15.53 5.62
CA THR A 13 19.68 14.35 4.80
C THR A 13 18.46 14.30 3.90
N ASN A 14 18.68 14.68 2.63
CA ASN A 14 17.77 14.38 1.56
C ASN A 14 17.44 12.89 1.69
N SER A 15 16.22 12.57 2.11
CA SER A 15 15.73 11.21 2.22
C SER A 15 15.60 10.67 0.80
N SER A 16 16.73 10.23 0.21
CA SER A 16 16.84 9.80 -1.19
C SER A 16 16.22 8.42 -1.43
N GLY A 17 15.21 8.01 -0.65
CA GLY A 17 14.54 6.71 -0.74
C GLY A 17 13.12 6.76 -1.31
N GLY A 18 12.60 7.94 -1.63
CA GLY A 18 11.19 8.14 -2.01
C GLY A 18 10.21 8.09 -0.83
N ALA A 19 8.92 8.17 -1.11
CA ALA A 19 7.88 8.34 -0.08
C ALA A 19 7.45 7.00 0.54
N ASN A 20 7.61 6.84 1.84
CA ASN A 20 7.04 5.71 2.57
C ASN A 20 5.54 5.92 2.82
N HIS A 21 4.75 4.85 2.68
CA HIS A 21 3.33 4.81 2.99
C HIS A 21 3.07 3.75 4.06
N VAL A 22 2.51 4.17 5.19
CA VAL A 22 2.26 3.28 6.33
C VAL A 22 0.84 3.48 6.83
N VAL A 23 0.06 2.41 6.87
CA VAL A 23 -1.32 2.37 7.36
C VAL A 23 -1.40 1.32 8.45
N ILE A 24 -1.77 1.74 9.67
CA ILE A 24 -1.82 0.87 10.84
C ILE A 24 -3.21 0.95 11.46
N ALA A 25 -3.90 -0.19 11.57
CA ALA A 25 -5.15 -0.34 12.31
C ALA A 25 -4.89 -1.17 13.57
N GLN A 26 -4.99 -0.56 14.74
CA GLN A 26 -4.85 -1.25 16.01
C GLN A 26 -6.18 -1.23 16.76
N ASN A 27 -6.63 -2.40 17.22
CA ASN A 27 -7.87 -2.53 17.95
C ASN A 27 -7.69 -3.32 19.25
N THR A 28 -8.24 -2.78 20.33
CA THR A 28 -8.20 -3.34 21.68
C THR A 28 -9.59 -3.36 22.33
N THR A 29 -10.63 -3.02 21.57
CA THR A 29 -11.99 -2.86 22.07
C THR A 29 -12.91 -3.93 21.49
N ASP A 30 -13.55 -4.68 22.37
CA ASP A 30 -14.47 -5.75 22.02
C ASP A 30 -15.60 -5.29 21.07
N GLY A 31 -15.81 -6.05 19.99
CA GLY A 31 -16.82 -5.77 18.95
C GLY A 31 -16.63 -4.48 18.15
N ALA A 32 -15.58 -3.70 18.38
CA ALA A 32 -15.32 -2.48 17.63
C ALA A 32 -14.71 -2.80 16.26
N ALA A 33 -14.98 -1.95 15.27
CA ALA A 33 -14.33 -1.97 13.97
C ALA A 33 -13.36 -0.77 13.85
N VAL A 34 -12.07 -1.05 13.65
CA VAL A 34 -11.05 -0.03 13.33
C VAL A 34 -10.60 -0.24 11.89
N VAL A 35 -11.01 0.66 11.01
CA VAL A 35 -10.70 0.58 9.58
C VAL A 35 -9.88 1.79 9.17
N HIS A 36 -8.71 1.55 8.58
CA HIS A 36 -7.88 2.58 7.99
C HIS A 36 -7.48 2.17 6.58
N ALA A 37 -7.70 3.08 5.64
CA ALA A 37 -7.32 2.92 4.24
C ALA A 37 -6.55 4.15 3.77
N GLY A 38 -5.44 3.91 3.08
CA GLY A 38 -4.59 4.93 2.49
C GLY A 38 -4.31 4.62 1.03
N THR A 39 -4.38 5.66 0.18
CA THR A 39 -4.00 5.55 -1.23
C THR A 39 -3.13 6.71 -1.63
N GLN A 40 -1.92 6.43 -2.11
CA GLN A 40 -0.95 7.40 -2.58
C GLN A 40 -0.59 7.17 -4.04
N VAL A 41 -0.55 8.26 -4.82
CA VAL A 41 0.06 8.28 -6.15
C VAL A 41 1.11 9.39 -6.09
N VAL A 42 2.39 9.01 -6.14
CA VAL A 42 3.48 9.93 -5.83
C VAL A 42 4.53 9.92 -6.94
N PRO A 43 4.92 11.09 -7.45
CA PRO A 43 6.09 11.19 -8.30
C PRO A 43 7.35 10.98 -7.46
N THR A 44 8.24 10.12 -7.96
CA THR A 44 9.52 9.79 -7.36
C THR A 44 10.60 10.08 -8.39
N ALA A 45 11.55 10.94 -8.02
CA ALA A 45 12.73 11.25 -8.82
C ALA A 45 13.99 11.03 -7.98
N GLY A 46 15.09 10.71 -8.66
CA GLY A 46 16.38 10.47 -8.04
C GLY A 46 16.98 9.13 -8.44
N ASP A 47 18.25 8.95 -8.08
CA ASP A 47 19.02 7.75 -8.43
C ASP A 47 18.77 6.57 -7.48
N THR A 48 17.96 6.78 -6.45
CA THR A 48 17.64 5.78 -5.42
C THR A 48 16.15 5.78 -5.13
N VAL A 49 15.52 4.60 -5.17
CA VAL A 49 14.10 4.37 -4.88
C VAL A 49 14.00 3.19 -3.92
N THR A 50 13.68 3.46 -2.66
CA THR A 50 13.58 2.49 -1.56
C THR A 50 12.29 2.68 -0.76
N SER A 51 11.22 3.09 -1.44
CA SER A 51 9.95 3.44 -0.80
C SER A 51 9.26 2.19 -0.26
N ALA A 52 8.80 2.26 0.99
CA ALA A 52 8.07 1.17 1.62
C ALA A 52 6.56 1.46 1.67
N ASN A 53 5.74 0.50 1.27
CA ASN A 53 4.29 0.49 1.44
C ASN A 53 3.91 -0.59 2.47
N ILE A 54 3.31 -0.18 3.59
CA ILE A 54 3.05 -1.07 4.74
C ILE A 54 1.60 -0.94 5.18
N ALA A 55 0.89 -2.08 5.24
CA ALA A 55 -0.38 -2.22 5.92
C ALA A 55 -0.24 -3.15 7.12
N ALA A 56 -0.62 -2.69 8.31
CA ALA A 56 -0.56 -3.48 9.55
C ALA A 56 -1.89 -3.43 10.31
N ALA A 57 -2.51 -4.59 10.53
CA ALA A 57 -3.71 -4.73 11.35
C ALA A 57 -3.40 -5.57 12.59
N VAL A 58 -3.68 -5.04 13.78
CA VAL A 58 -3.36 -5.72 15.04
C VAL A 58 -4.53 -5.64 16.00
N ASN A 59 -5.07 -6.79 16.37
CA ASN A 59 -5.97 -6.94 17.49
C ASN A 59 -5.19 -7.34 18.74
N ALA A 60 -5.51 -6.77 19.90
CA ALA A 60 -4.85 -7.11 21.15
C ALA A 60 -5.81 -7.13 22.35
N GLY A 61 -5.97 -8.29 22.99
CA GLY A 61 -6.60 -8.43 24.31
C GLY A 61 -8.11 -8.14 24.37
N CYS A 62 -8.87 -8.46 23.32
CA CYS A 62 -10.31 -8.21 23.19
C CYS A 62 -11.06 -9.39 22.54
N VAL A 63 -12.38 -9.56 22.73
CA VAL A 63 -13.10 -10.79 22.34
C VAL A 63 -14.05 -10.59 21.15
N GLY A 64 -13.49 -10.38 19.97
CA GLY A 64 -14.26 -10.15 18.73
C GLY A 64 -13.88 -8.85 18.02
N CYS A 65 -12.65 -8.38 18.21
CA CYS A 65 -12.15 -7.19 17.52
C CYS A 65 -12.07 -7.41 16.02
N HIS A 66 -12.45 -6.37 15.26
CA HIS A 66 -12.26 -6.30 13.83
C HIS A 66 -11.35 -5.11 13.47
N SER A 67 -10.25 -5.38 12.78
CA SER A 67 -9.34 -4.34 12.28
C SER A 67 -8.99 -4.57 10.81
N THR A 68 -9.02 -3.50 10.03
CA THR A 68 -8.69 -3.51 8.61
C THR A 68 -7.67 -2.42 8.32
N ALA A 69 -6.53 -2.79 7.75
CA ALA A 69 -5.51 -1.86 7.25
C ALA A 69 -5.31 -2.03 5.75
N VAL A 70 -5.50 -0.98 4.96
CA VAL A 70 -5.35 -1.01 3.50
C VAL A 70 -4.37 0.06 3.06
N ALA A 71 -3.26 -0.33 2.43
CA ALA A 71 -2.22 0.57 1.93
C ALA A 71 -2.01 0.35 0.43
N VAL A 72 -2.39 1.34 -0.40
CA VAL A 72 -2.20 1.32 -1.85
C VAL A 72 -1.25 2.44 -2.24
N GLN A 73 -0.16 2.12 -2.93
CA GLN A 73 0.82 3.10 -3.36
C GLN A 73 1.23 2.88 -4.82
N ILE A 74 1.16 3.96 -5.61
CA ILE A 74 1.71 4.01 -6.96
C ILE A 74 2.85 5.01 -6.99
N LEU A 75 4.03 4.54 -7.38
CA LEU A 75 5.22 5.37 -7.59
C LEU A 75 5.34 5.70 -9.08
N ILE A 76 5.38 6.99 -9.44
CA ILE A 76 5.71 7.43 -10.79
C ILE A 76 7.21 7.73 -10.81
N VAL A 77 8.01 6.79 -11.31
CA VAL A 77 9.48 6.81 -11.19
C VAL A 77 10.09 7.47 -12.43
N HIS A 78 10.73 8.61 -12.25
CA HIS A 78 11.41 9.29 -13.35
C HIS A 78 12.80 8.75 -13.65
N GLY A 79 13.08 8.56 -14.95
CA GLY A 79 14.40 8.15 -15.40
C GLY A 79 14.70 6.71 -14.95
N SER A 80 15.97 6.37 -14.78
CA SER A 80 16.42 5.02 -14.46
C SER A 80 17.29 5.05 -13.20
N PRO A 81 16.72 4.77 -12.01
CA PRO A 81 17.50 4.79 -10.76
C PRO A 81 18.54 3.66 -10.76
N SER A 82 19.74 3.95 -10.25
CA SER A 82 20.80 2.95 -10.05
C SER A 82 20.50 2.02 -8.87
N VAL A 83 19.79 2.51 -7.85
CA VAL A 83 19.36 1.73 -6.68
C VAL A 83 17.84 1.65 -6.65
N PHE A 84 17.30 0.44 -6.79
CA PHE A 84 15.86 0.19 -6.83
C PHE A 84 15.50 -0.99 -5.91
N SER A 85 14.95 -0.68 -4.74
CA SER A 85 14.54 -1.65 -3.71
C SER A 85 13.29 -1.17 -2.96
N PRO A 86 12.16 -0.96 -3.64
CA PRO A 86 10.90 -0.69 -2.97
C PRO A 86 10.43 -1.92 -2.17
N GLY A 87 9.72 -1.69 -1.07
CA GLY A 87 9.20 -2.77 -0.22
C GLY A 87 7.69 -2.68 -0.07
N ASN A 88 6.99 -3.81 -0.21
CA ASN A 88 5.54 -3.89 -0.01
C ASN A 88 5.21 -4.98 1.02
N VAL A 89 4.55 -4.61 2.11
CA VAL A 89 4.28 -5.51 3.24
C VAL A 89 2.86 -5.34 3.75
N ALA A 90 2.13 -6.45 3.84
CA ALA A 90 0.87 -6.54 4.56
C ALA A 90 1.03 -7.53 5.73
N GLY A 91 0.55 -7.16 6.91
CA GLY A 91 0.60 -8.03 8.09
C GLY A 91 -0.65 -7.85 8.95
N ALA A 92 -1.28 -8.97 9.31
CA ALA A 92 -2.40 -8.99 10.24
C ALA A 92 -2.08 -9.92 11.42
N ALA A 93 -2.44 -9.52 12.64
CA ALA A 93 -2.18 -10.30 13.84
C ALA A 93 -3.33 -10.20 14.85
N ASN A 94 -3.69 -11.37 15.40
CA ASN A 94 -4.68 -11.53 16.46
C ASN A 94 -3.98 -11.91 17.77
N GLY A 95 -3.71 -10.92 18.61
CA GLY A 95 -2.99 -11.08 19.87
C GLY A 95 -3.92 -11.35 21.05
N GLY A 96 -3.87 -12.56 21.60
CA GLY A 96 -4.59 -12.91 22.83
C GLY A 96 -6.12 -12.93 22.67
N CYS A 97 -6.62 -13.30 21.49
CA CYS A 97 -8.03 -13.46 21.20
C CYS A 97 -8.28 -14.65 20.26
N GLU A 98 -9.35 -15.40 20.50
CA GLU A 98 -9.65 -16.67 19.79
C GLU A 98 -10.68 -16.50 18.65
N SER A 99 -11.43 -15.39 18.65
CA SER A 99 -12.56 -15.15 17.75
C SER A 99 -12.56 -13.76 17.11
N CYS A 100 -11.38 -13.13 17.02
CA CYS A 100 -11.19 -11.80 16.44
C CYS A 100 -10.70 -11.91 14.99
N GLY A 101 -11.09 -10.96 14.14
CA GLY A 101 -10.67 -10.88 12.74
C GLY A 101 -9.74 -9.68 12.51
N ALA A 102 -8.59 -9.90 11.90
CA ALA A 102 -7.68 -8.83 11.49
C ALA A 102 -7.33 -9.03 10.02
N TYR A 103 -7.38 -7.97 9.23
CA TYR A 103 -7.14 -8.01 7.80
C TYR A 103 -6.20 -6.88 7.38
N ALA A 104 -5.22 -7.20 6.53
CA ALA A 104 -4.29 -6.24 5.99
C ALA A 104 -4.08 -6.46 4.49
N PHE A 105 -4.17 -5.38 3.72
CA PHE A 105 -3.94 -5.36 2.28
C PHE A 105 -2.88 -4.32 1.94
N ALA A 106 -1.82 -4.73 1.25
CA ALA A 106 -0.80 -3.82 0.76
C ALA A 106 -0.54 -4.05 -0.73
N ARG A 107 -0.71 -3.00 -1.53
CA ARG A 107 -0.41 -3.03 -2.95
C ARG A 107 0.47 -1.85 -3.34
N GLN A 108 1.67 -2.16 -3.80
CA GLN A 108 2.60 -1.19 -4.35
C GLN A 108 2.79 -1.46 -5.84
N HIS A 109 2.76 -0.41 -6.64
CA HIS A 109 3.07 -0.47 -8.06
C HIS A 109 3.99 0.69 -8.45
N TRP A 110 4.80 0.51 -9.47
CA TRP A 110 5.68 1.55 -9.97
C TRP A 110 5.56 1.66 -11.49
N ILE A 111 5.51 2.89 -11.97
CA ILE A 111 5.42 3.23 -13.38
C ILE A 111 6.65 4.04 -13.69
N GLN A 112 7.59 3.45 -14.42
CA GLN A 112 8.77 4.19 -14.86
C GLN A 112 8.39 5.08 -16.03
N VAL A 113 8.74 6.36 -15.96
CA VAL A 113 8.38 7.35 -16.97
C VAL A 113 9.58 8.08 -17.53
N THR A 114 9.53 8.36 -18.82
CA THR A 114 10.37 9.36 -19.49
C THR A 114 9.46 10.42 -20.10
N GLY A 115 9.78 11.70 -19.88
CA GLY A 115 8.95 12.84 -20.28
C GLY A 115 8.09 13.35 -19.13
N ASN A 116 6.83 13.68 -19.42
CA ASN A 116 5.88 14.19 -18.43
C ASN A 116 5.52 13.12 -17.38
N SER A 117 5.31 13.55 -16.15
CA SER A 117 4.84 12.72 -15.03
C SER A 117 3.67 13.30 -14.27
N GLU A 118 3.30 14.53 -14.63
CA GLU A 118 2.23 15.22 -13.97
C GLU A 118 0.91 14.68 -14.51
N LEU A 119 0.07 14.23 -13.57
CA LEU A 119 -1.27 13.78 -13.90
C LEU A 119 -2.13 14.96 -14.34
N SER A 120 -2.98 14.73 -15.34
CA SER A 120 -3.99 15.67 -15.75
C SER A 120 -5.01 15.95 -14.63
N GLY A 121 -5.76 17.04 -14.76
CA GLY A 121 -6.84 17.35 -13.81
C GLY A 121 -7.92 16.26 -13.79
N ALA A 122 -8.22 15.66 -14.94
CA ALA A 122 -9.20 14.59 -15.07
C ALA A 122 -8.73 13.31 -14.38
N ALA A 123 -7.47 12.90 -14.60
CA ALA A 123 -6.90 11.74 -13.93
C ALA A 123 -6.79 11.94 -12.42
N ARG A 124 -6.42 13.13 -11.94
CA ARG A 124 -6.43 13.44 -10.51
C ARG A 124 -7.82 13.30 -9.88
N ALA A 125 -8.88 13.67 -10.59
CA ALA A 125 -10.25 13.46 -10.13
C ALA A 125 -10.62 11.97 -10.06
N GLN A 126 -10.26 11.18 -11.08
CA GLN A 126 -10.49 9.73 -11.08
C GLN A 126 -9.69 9.01 -9.99
N VAL A 127 -8.43 9.41 -9.76
CA VAL A 127 -7.61 8.91 -8.64
C VAL A 127 -8.27 9.23 -7.29
N ALA A 128 -8.83 10.44 -7.13
CA ALA A 128 -9.53 10.81 -5.90
C ALA A 128 -10.81 9.97 -5.69
N GLN A 129 -11.55 9.68 -6.77
CA GLN A 129 -12.70 8.79 -6.73
C GLN A 129 -12.30 7.36 -6.33
N LEU A 130 -11.30 6.78 -6.98
CA LEU A 130 -10.84 5.42 -6.68
C LEU A 130 -10.27 5.30 -5.26
N ARG A 131 -9.61 6.35 -4.76
CA ARG A 131 -9.20 6.41 -3.34
C ARG A 131 -10.41 6.28 -2.42
N GLN A 132 -11.52 6.95 -2.74
CA GLN A 132 -12.75 6.84 -1.96
C GLN A 132 -13.36 5.45 -2.08
N GLU A 133 -13.44 4.89 -3.29
CA GLU A 133 -13.97 3.53 -3.50
C GLU A 133 -13.15 2.45 -2.77
N ILE A 134 -11.83 2.60 -2.72
CA ILE A 134 -10.94 1.73 -1.94
C ILE A 134 -11.23 1.85 -0.43
N ALA A 135 -11.38 3.08 0.07
CA ALA A 135 -11.71 3.32 1.48
C ALA A 135 -13.10 2.78 1.85
N ASP A 136 -14.07 2.96 0.96
CA ASP A 136 -15.44 2.45 1.13
C ASP A 136 -15.44 0.92 1.14
N ALA A 137 -14.75 0.28 0.19
CA ALA A 137 -14.60 -1.17 0.14
C ALA A 137 -13.97 -1.72 1.42
N ALA A 138 -12.88 -1.10 1.91
CA ALA A 138 -12.21 -1.47 3.15
C ALA A 138 -13.13 -1.42 4.38
N SER A 139 -14.15 -0.57 4.36
CA SER A 139 -15.14 -0.42 5.44
C SER A 139 -16.40 -1.26 5.26
N SER A 140 -16.60 -1.86 4.07
CA SER A 140 -17.84 -2.56 3.70
C SER A 140 -17.94 -3.99 4.23
N ILE A 141 -16.80 -4.58 4.57
CA ILE A 141 -16.68 -5.99 4.96
C ILE A 141 -15.87 -6.07 6.26
N LEU A 142 -16.40 -6.81 7.24
CA LEU A 142 -15.64 -7.17 8.44
C LEU A 142 -14.62 -8.26 8.09
N PRO A 143 -13.40 -8.20 8.65
CA PRO A 143 -12.43 -9.28 8.54
C PRO A 143 -13.03 -10.64 8.92
N SER A 144 -12.60 -11.69 8.23
CA SER A 144 -13.02 -13.06 8.51
C SER A 144 -12.66 -13.48 9.94
N ASP A 145 -13.54 -14.24 10.57
CA ASP A 145 -13.29 -14.89 11.84
C ASP A 145 -14.07 -16.21 11.92
N VAL A 146 -13.60 -17.14 12.75
CA VAL A 146 -14.17 -18.50 12.88
C VAL A 146 -15.59 -18.53 13.44
N THR A 147 -16.08 -17.45 14.05
CA THR A 147 -17.39 -17.38 14.68
C THR A 147 -18.46 -16.75 13.80
N THR A 148 -18.11 -15.74 13.00
CA THR A 148 -19.08 -14.99 12.20
C THR A 148 -18.95 -15.21 10.70
N ASP A 149 -17.81 -15.69 10.20
CA ASP A 149 -17.65 -16.07 8.80
C ASP A 149 -17.83 -17.59 8.61
N PRO A 150 -19.00 -18.05 8.11
CA PRO A 150 -19.25 -19.48 7.90
C PRO A 150 -18.32 -20.09 6.82
N CYS A 151 -17.79 -19.27 5.91
CA CYS A 151 -16.91 -19.74 4.85
C CYS A 151 -15.57 -20.23 5.40
N VAL A 152 -15.11 -19.70 6.54
CA VAL A 152 -13.88 -20.14 7.21
C VAL A 152 -13.98 -21.61 7.66
N THR A 153 -15.14 -22.03 8.14
CA THR A 153 -15.34 -23.40 8.67
C THR A 153 -15.79 -24.41 7.62
N THR A 154 -16.56 -23.96 6.63
CA THR A 154 -17.19 -24.86 5.64
C THR A 154 -16.31 -25.06 4.41
N GLY A 155 -15.56 -24.02 4.00
CA GLY A 155 -14.76 -24.05 2.77
C GLY A 155 -15.58 -24.07 1.47
N ASP A 156 -16.91 -23.93 1.55
CA ASP A 156 -17.81 -24.01 0.40
C ASP A 156 -18.01 -22.66 -0.32
N CYS A 157 -17.40 -21.59 0.21
CA CYS A 157 -17.50 -20.23 -0.31
C CYS A 157 -16.21 -19.43 -0.06
N PRO A 158 -15.96 -18.36 -0.84
CA PRO A 158 -14.88 -17.42 -0.53
C PRO A 158 -15.14 -16.71 0.79
N THR A 159 -14.15 -16.68 1.66
CA THR A 159 -14.15 -15.93 2.92
C THR A 159 -14.33 -14.43 2.66
N ARG A 160 -14.74 -13.69 3.69
CA ARG A 160 -14.87 -12.23 3.61
C ARG A 160 -13.55 -11.56 3.20
N ASP A 161 -12.45 -12.04 3.76
CA ASP A 161 -11.10 -11.57 3.42
C ASP A 161 -10.77 -11.82 1.94
N GLU A 162 -11.09 -12.99 1.39
CA GLU A 162 -10.88 -13.28 -0.05
C GLU A 162 -11.74 -12.39 -0.95
N GLN A 163 -12.98 -12.11 -0.56
CA GLN A 163 -13.87 -11.20 -1.29
C GLN A 163 -13.33 -9.76 -1.26
N LEU A 164 -12.83 -9.32 -0.10
CA LEU A 164 -12.24 -8.01 0.07
C LEU A 164 -10.92 -7.87 -0.71
N ASP A 165 -10.05 -8.88 -0.68
CA ASP A 165 -8.82 -8.97 -1.47
C ASP A 165 -9.11 -8.81 -2.97
N ALA A 166 -10.10 -9.55 -3.48
CA ALA A 166 -10.49 -9.48 -4.88
C ALA A 166 -10.99 -8.08 -5.26
N THR A 167 -11.81 -7.47 -4.40
CA THR A 167 -12.37 -6.13 -4.62
C THR A 167 -11.29 -5.05 -4.60
N LEU A 168 -10.43 -5.05 -3.57
CA LEU A 168 -9.33 -4.09 -3.44
C LEU A 168 -8.28 -4.27 -4.53
N GLY A 169 -8.01 -5.51 -4.93
CA GLY A 169 -7.16 -5.84 -6.08
C GLY A 169 -7.66 -5.19 -7.37
N ALA A 170 -8.95 -5.37 -7.68
CA ALA A 170 -9.55 -4.80 -8.88
C ALA A 170 -9.55 -3.26 -8.88
N LEU A 171 -9.88 -2.63 -7.76
CA LEU A 171 -9.85 -1.16 -7.63
C LEU A 171 -8.43 -0.61 -7.78
N ALA A 172 -7.44 -1.29 -7.21
CA ALA A 172 -6.05 -0.88 -7.36
C ALA A 172 -5.52 -1.12 -8.78
N ASP A 173 -5.94 -2.17 -9.48
CA ASP A 173 -5.65 -2.37 -10.91
C ASP A 173 -6.26 -1.26 -11.76
N GLN A 174 -7.50 -0.86 -11.47
CA GLN A 174 -8.14 0.27 -12.13
C GLN A 174 -7.38 1.58 -11.87
N LEU A 175 -6.90 1.79 -10.65
CA LEU A 175 -6.06 2.96 -10.31
C LEU A 175 -4.76 2.97 -11.12
N ILE A 176 -4.08 1.83 -11.24
CA ILE A 176 -2.87 1.67 -12.06
C ILE A 176 -3.16 2.01 -13.53
N GLN A 177 -4.28 1.53 -14.06
CA GLN A 177 -4.69 1.81 -15.44
C GLN A 177 -4.98 3.30 -15.67
N VAL A 178 -5.70 3.96 -14.75
CA VAL A 178 -5.98 5.40 -14.83
C VAL A 178 -4.69 6.21 -14.89
N VAL A 179 -3.76 5.94 -13.97
CA VAL A 179 -2.47 6.63 -13.91
C VAL A 179 -1.64 6.37 -15.16
N THR A 180 -1.51 5.10 -15.58
CA THR A 180 -0.71 4.72 -16.75
C THR A 180 -1.25 5.34 -18.03
N ASN A 181 -2.56 5.26 -18.25
CA ASN A 181 -3.20 5.78 -19.47
C ASN A 181 -3.08 7.31 -19.57
N ASP A 182 -3.23 8.02 -18.46
CA ASP A 182 -3.08 9.48 -18.43
C ASP A 182 -1.65 9.92 -18.75
N LEU A 183 -0.66 9.25 -18.17
CA LEU A 183 0.75 9.50 -18.44
C LEU A 183 1.06 9.29 -19.93
N GLN A 184 0.62 8.17 -20.52
CA GLN A 184 0.79 7.91 -21.95
C GLN A 184 0.07 8.94 -22.83
N ALA A 185 -1.17 9.32 -22.48
CA ALA A 185 -1.92 10.34 -23.21
C ALA A 185 -1.26 11.73 -23.16
N SER A 186 -0.50 12.01 -22.09
CA SER A 186 0.31 13.23 -21.96
C SER A 186 1.64 13.19 -22.74
N GLY A 187 1.91 12.10 -23.47
CA GLY A 187 3.11 11.90 -24.27
C GLY A 187 4.29 11.31 -23.50
N ALA A 188 4.08 10.81 -22.29
CA ALA A 188 5.12 10.10 -21.55
C ALA A 188 5.32 8.70 -22.11
N THR A 189 6.57 8.26 -22.20
CA THR A 189 6.87 6.83 -22.39
C THR A 189 6.81 6.17 -21.03
N THR A 190 5.89 5.23 -20.85
CA THR A 190 5.77 4.45 -19.62
C THR A 190 6.33 3.06 -19.83
N SER A 191 7.16 2.59 -18.90
CA SER A 191 7.50 1.18 -18.78
C SER A 191 7.00 0.68 -17.43
N VAL A 192 6.26 -0.42 -17.45
CA VAL A 192 6.15 -1.21 -16.22
C VAL A 192 7.51 -1.88 -16.10
N LEU A 193 8.25 -1.53 -15.05
CA LEU A 193 9.37 -2.36 -14.63
C LEU A 193 8.74 -3.66 -14.15
N ALA A 194 8.44 -4.57 -15.09
CA ALA A 194 8.00 -5.91 -14.76
C ALA A 194 9.01 -6.44 -13.77
N ASP A 195 8.49 -6.96 -12.67
CA ASP A 195 9.18 -7.56 -11.55
C ASP A 195 10.58 -8.02 -11.98
N ARG A 196 11.63 -7.28 -11.57
CA ARG A 196 13.02 -7.71 -11.75
C ARG A 196 13.26 -8.84 -10.74
N VAL A 197 12.42 -9.86 -10.77
CA VAL A 197 12.76 -11.21 -10.32
C VAL A 197 13.98 -11.57 -11.14
N GLU A 198 15.08 -11.84 -10.44
CA GLU A 198 16.32 -12.30 -11.01
C GLU A 198 16.06 -13.25 -12.19
N GLU A 199 16.45 -12.84 -13.39
CA GLU A 199 16.89 -13.81 -14.38
C GLU A 199 18.13 -14.49 -13.78
N THR A 200 17.90 -15.52 -12.96
CA THR A 200 18.92 -16.50 -12.67
C THR A 200 19.34 -17.10 -14.00
N ALA A 201 20.53 -16.71 -14.46
CA ALA A 201 21.18 -17.26 -15.62
C ALA A 201 21.22 -18.81 -15.56
N PRO A 202 21.13 -19.52 -16.70
CA PRO A 202 21.38 -20.95 -16.73
C PRO A 202 22.90 -21.21 -16.61
N GLY A 203 23.31 -21.99 -15.61
CA GLY A 203 24.68 -22.49 -15.43
C GLY A 203 25.01 -22.71 -13.96
N SER A 204 25.00 -23.93 -13.45
CA SER A 204 26.06 -24.92 -13.72
C SER A 204 25.55 -26.36 -13.57
#